data_AF-A0A850BYL9-F1
#
_entry.id   AF-A0A850BYL9-F1
#
_cell.length_a   1.000
_cell.length_b   1.000
_cell.length_c   1.000
_cell.angle_alpha   90.00
_cell.angle_beta   90.00
_cell.angle_gamma   90.00
#
_symmetry.space_group_name_H-M   'P 1'
#
loop_
_entity.id
_entity.type
_entity.pdbx_description
1 polymer ?
#
loop_
_entity_poly.entity_id
_entity_poly.type
_entity_poly.pdbx_seq_one_letter_code
_entity_poly.pdbx_strand_id
1 'polypeptide(L)' 'MSKPLHLNAFLMSTGHHEASWRLPESDPYSTTSIAHYAKLAQTAERGKLDSIFFADSPSLWGTIGRRPSGSL' A
#
# COMPACT_ATOMS: atom_id res chain seq x y z
N MET A 1 26.24 -23.28 1.21
CA MET A 1 25.74 -22.02 0.61
C MET A 1 24.62 -21.48 1.48
N SER A 2 24.62 -20.18 1.80
CA SER A 2 23.45 -19.57 2.46
C SER A 2 22.30 -19.42 1.45
N LYS A 3 21.07 -19.62 1.91
CA LYS A 3 19.87 -19.34 1.09
C LYS A 3 19.60 -17.84 1.13
N PRO A 4 19.34 -17.17 -0.02
CA PRO A 4 18.95 -15.77 -0.02
C PRO A 4 17.61 -15.59 0.69
N LEU A 5 17.42 -14.44 1.34
CA LEU A 5 16.12 -14.04 1.85
C LEU A 5 15.25 -13.56 0.68
N HIS A 6 13.99 -14.00 0.65
CA HIS A 6 12.99 -13.40 -0.21
C HIS A 6 12.35 -12.20 0.49
N LEU A 7 12.32 -11.06 -0.18
CA LEU A 7 11.81 -9.79 0.33
C LEU A 7 10.58 -9.38 -0.48
N ASN A 8 9.44 -9.26 0.22
CA ASN A 8 8.16 -8.92 -0.39
C ASN A 8 7.72 -7.52 0.03
N ALA A 9 7.23 -6.74 -0.92
CA ALA A 9 6.66 -5.43 -0.68
C ALA A 9 5.20 -5.60 -0.25
N PHE A 10 4.95 -5.53 1.06
CA PHE A 10 3.59 -5.49 1.56
C PHE A 10 3.05 -4.07 1.39
N LEU A 11 2.15 -3.86 0.42
CA LEU A 11 1.63 -2.54 0.05
C LEU A 11 0.14 -2.41 0.38
N MET A 12 -0.26 -1.19 0.75
CA MET A 12 -1.65 -0.86 1.04
C MET A 12 -1.85 0.66 0.96
N SER A 13 -2.80 1.13 0.13
CA SER A 13 -3.22 2.55 -0.01
C SER A 13 -2.07 3.57 0.21
N THR A 14 -2.17 4.43 1.22
CA THR A 14 -1.17 5.42 1.67
C THR A 14 -0.19 4.86 2.70
N GLY A 15 -0.38 3.63 3.19
CA GLY A 15 0.47 2.98 4.17
C GLY A 15 -0.28 2.10 5.18
N HIS A 16 0.46 1.24 5.90
CA HIS A 16 -0.09 0.29 6.87
C HIS A 16 -0.62 0.93 8.15
N HIS A 17 -0.09 2.09 8.53
CA HIS A 17 -0.60 2.84 9.66
C HIS A 17 -2.01 3.36 9.35
N GLU A 18 -2.96 3.24 10.30
CA GLU A 18 -4.36 3.64 10.11
C GLU A 18 -4.48 5.10 9.67
N ALA A 19 -3.69 5.98 10.30
CA ALA A 19 -3.69 7.42 10.04
C ALA A 19 -2.64 7.88 8.99
N SER A 20 -2.04 6.98 8.20
CA SER A 20 -0.99 7.34 7.22
C SER A 20 -1.45 8.45 6.26
N TRP A 21 -2.71 8.43 5.85
CA TRP A 21 -3.34 9.42 4.97
C TRP A 21 -3.35 10.87 5.51
N ARG A 22 -3.09 11.07 6.80
CA ARG A 22 -3.11 12.40 7.45
C ARG A 22 -1.78 13.14 7.32
N LEU A 23 -0.72 12.48 6.86
CA LEU A 23 0.58 13.12 6.67
C LEU A 23 0.50 14.12 5.50
N PRO A 24 1.12 15.32 5.61
CA PRO A 24 1.11 16.33 4.55
C PRO A 24 1.60 15.81 3.18
N GLU A 25 2.51 14.85 3.19
CA GLU A 25 3.08 14.21 2.00
C GLU A 25 2.23 13.07 1.43
N SER A 26 1.16 12.65 2.11
CA SER A 26 0.26 11.59 1.65
C SER A 26 -0.85 12.13 0.76
N ASP A 27 -1.14 11.43 -0.33
CA ASP A 27 -2.31 11.68 -1.16
C ASP A 27 -3.45 10.74 -0.74
N PRO A 28 -4.53 11.23 -0.09
CA PRO A 28 -5.64 10.39 0.36
C PRO A 28 -6.43 9.76 -0.79
N TYR A 29 -6.30 10.27 -2.02
CA TYR A 29 -7.00 9.75 -3.21
C TYR A 29 -6.17 8.69 -3.97
N SER A 30 -4.92 8.46 -3.57
CA SER A 30 -4.01 7.53 -4.25
C SER A 30 -4.50 6.08 -4.29
N THR A 31 -5.41 5.69 -3.40
CA THR A 31 -5.99 4.34 -3.32
C THR A 31 -6.64 3.86 -4.62
N THR A 32 -7.20 4.77 -5.43
CA THR A 32 -7.86 4.42 -6.70
C THR A 32 -6.99 4.74 -7.92
N SER A 33 -5.75 5.20 -7.69
CA SER A 33 -4.83 5.61 -8.75
C SER A 33 -3.93 4.45 -9.18
N ILE A 34 -4.11 3.97 -10.41
CA ILE A 34 -3.21 2.95 -11.01
C ILE A 34 -1.77 3.48 -11.06
N ALA A 35 -1.59 4.78 -11.35
CA ALA A 35 -0.27 5.39 -11.44
C ALA A 35 0.48 5.37 -10.10
N HIS A 36 -0.23 5.48 -8.97
CA HIS A 36 0.35 5.32 -7.64
C HIS A 36 0.95 3.94 -7.45
N TYR A 37 0.17 2.89 -7.71
CA TYR A 37 0.64 1.51 -7.58
C TYR A 37 1.76 1.17 -8.58
N ALA A 38 1.70 1.70 -9.80
CA ALA A 38 2.79 1.54 -10.77
C ALA A 38 4.11 2.15 -10.26
N LYS A 39 4.07 3.34 -9.66
CA LYS A 39 5.24 4.00 -9.07
C LYS A 39 5.80 3.22 -7.87
N LEU A 40 4.92 2.64 -7.03
CA LEU A 40 5.33 1.77 -5.94
C LEU A 40 5.99 0.48 -6.47
N ALA A 41 5.44 -0.12 -7.52
CA ALA A 41 6.00 -1.31 -8.14
C ALA A 41 7.40 -1.04 -8.74
N GLN A 42 7.56 0.05 -9.49
CA GLN A 42 8.87 0.49 -10.00
C GLN A 42 9.89 0.74 -8.88
N THR A 43 9.42 1.18 -7.71
CA THR A 43 10.27 1.35 -6.53
C THR A 43 10.67 0.01 -5.91
N ALA A 44 9.75 -0.95 -5.81
CA ALA A 44 10.04 -2.31 -5.36
C ALA A 44 11.03 -3.02 -6.31
N GLU A 45 10.83 -2.91 -7.62
CA GLU A 45 11.73 -3.43 -8.66
C GLU A 45 13.14 -2.86 -8.53
N ARG A 46 13.27 -1.53 -8.39
CA ARG A 46 14.57 -0.87 -8.16
C ARG A 46 15.25 -1.37 -6.89
N GLY A 47 14.46 -1.72 -5.86
CA GLY A 47 14.93 -2.31 -4.60
C GLY A 47 15.25 -3.80 -4.67
N LYS A 48 15.01 -4.47 -5.81
CA LYS A 48 15.16 -5.92 -6.00
C LYS A 48 14.30 -6.77 -5.05
N LEU A 49 13.10 -6.28 -4.70
CA LEU A 49 12.13 -7.08 -3.97
C LEU A 49 11.58 -8.17 -4.92
N ASP A 50 11.35 -9.36 -4.38
CA ASP A 50 10.92 -10.53 -5.13
C ASP A 50 9.45 -10.46 -5.56
N SER A 51 8.63 -9.78 -4.77
CA SER A 51 7.19 -9.71 -5.00
C SER A 51 6.54 -8.49 -4.37
N ILE A 52 5.30 -8.26 -4.77
CA ILE A 52 4.37 -7.33 -4.15
C ILE A 52 3.18 -8.12 -3.64
N PHE A 53 2.73 -7.81 -2.43
CA PHE A 53 1.54 -8.41 -1.84
C PHE A 53 0.54 -7.34 -1.48
N PHE A 54 -0.68 -7.53 -1.98
CA PHE A 54 -1.85 -6.72 -1.68
C PHE A 54 -2.78 -7.52 -0.76
N ALA A 55 -2.87 -7.13 0.51
CA ALA A 55 -3.88 -7.70 1.40
C ALA A 55 -5.26 -7.13 1.06
N ASP A 56 -6.28 -7.98 1.16
CA ASP A 56 -7.66 -7.57 0.96
C ASP A 56 -8.61 -8.34 1.89
N SER A 57 -9.78 -7.78 2.12
CA SER A 57 -10.89 -8.41 2.84
C SER A 57 -12.21 -7.86 2.30
N PRO A 58 -13.20 -8.71 1.99
CA PRO A 58 -14.48 -8.28 1.42
C PRO A 58 -15.40 -7.69 2.49
N SER A 59 -14.95 -6.61 3.15
CA SER A 59 -15.62 -5.95 4.26
C SER A 59 -15.46 -4.45 4.17
N LEU A 60 -16.55 -3.71 4.42
CA LEU A 60 -16.50 -2.26 4.51
C LEU A 60 -16.07 -1.82 5.91
N TRP A 61 -15.28 -0.75 5.98
CA TRP A 61 -14.89 -0.14 7.24
C TRP A 61 -15.95 0.86 7.66
N GLY A 62 -16.69 0.57 8.74
CA GLY A 62 -17.86 1.36 9.15
C GLY A 62 -17.58 2.76 9.71
N THR A 63 -16.32 3.20 9.82
CA THR A 63 -15.95 4.51 10.37
C THR A 63 -15.04 5.26 9.41
N ILE A 64 -15.62 6.15 8.61
CA ILE A 64 -14.94 6.95 7.57
C ILE A 64 -13.71 7.70 8.14
N GLY A 65 -13.80 8.20 9.38
CA GLY A 65 -12.71 8.92 10.04
C GLY A 65 -11.44 8.10 10.29
N ARG A 66 -11.49 6.76 10.18
CA ARG A 66 -10.29 5.92 10.32
C ARG A 66 -9.49 5.84 9.01
N ARG A 67 -10.15 5.57 7.89
CA ARG A 67 -9.52 5.44 6.57
C ARG A 67 -10.43 5.88 5.42
N PRO A 68 -9.92 6.66 4.44
CA PRO A 68 -10.68 7.03 3.24
C PRO A 68 -11.08 5.82 2.39
N SER A 69 -10.20 4.81 2.32
CA SER A 69 -10.27 3.65 1.41
C SER A 69 -11.41 2.66 1.67
N GLY A 70 -12.23 2.85 2.72
CA GLY A 70 -13.37 2.00 3.03
C GLY A 70 -14.73 2.65 2.83
N SER A 71 -14.77 3.85 2.26
CA SER A 71 -15.96 4.73 2.24
C SER A 71 -16.33 5.32 0.88
N LEU A 72 -15.56 4.99 -0.18
CA LEU A 72 -15.92 5.33 -1.56
C LEU A 72 -16.81 4.26 -2.17
#